data_AF-A0A371GSY3-F1
#
_entry.id   AF-A0A371GSY3-F1
#
_cell.length_a   1.000
_cell.length_b   1.000
_cell.length_c   1.000
_cell.angle_alpha   90.00
_cell.angle_beta   90.00
_cell.angle_gamma   90.00
#
_symmetry.space_group_name_H-M   'P 1'
#
loop_
_entity.id
_entity.type
_entity.pdbx_description
1 polymer ?
#
loop_
_entity_poly.entity_id
_entity_poly.type
_entity_poly.pdbx_seq_one_letter_code
_entity_poly.pdbx_strand_id
1 'polypeptide(L)'
;MKAFPFSLDGAAKDWLYLQPELFNTWGDMKHTFLEKFFPASRTASIRKEICGIRQHIGETLHEYWERFNKLCATCPHHQISEQLLIYNIKASDLQYVRQLAVGQQQPTMAAKICGICTSIEHPTDISPTL
;
A
#
# COMPACT_ATOMS: atom_id res chain seq x y z
N MET A 1 -30.98 17.93 11.62
CA MET A 1 -29.73 18.41 12.26
C MET A 1 -29.48 17.82 13.66
N LYS A 2 -30.50 17.36 14.40
CA LYS A 2 -30.34 16.90 15.79
C LYS A 2 -29.48 15.64 15.99
N ALA A 3 -29.38 14.74 14.99
CA ALA A 3 -28.69 13.46 15.15
C ALA A 3 -27.16 13.53 14.94
N PHE A 4 -26.67 14.47 14.13
CA PHE A 4 -25.26 14.53 13.74
C PHE A 4 -24.29 14.75 14.91
N PRO A 5 -24.56 15.65 15.89
CA PRO A 5 -23.69 15.79 17.06
C PRO A 5 -23.48 14.50 17.86
N PHE A 6 -24.46 13.58 17.85
CA PHE A 6 -24.35 12.29 18.54
C PHE A 6 -23.49 11.27 17.80
N SER A 7 -23.22 11.49 16.51
CA SER A 7 -22.29 10.67 15.73
C SER A 7 -20.83 11.11 15.87
N LEU A 8 -20.59 12.28 16.47
CA LEU A 8 -19.25 12.83 16.66
C LEU A 8 -18.69 12.48 18.03
N ASP A 9 -17.37 12.36 18.09
CA ASP A 9 -16.62 12.15 19.34
C ASP A 9 -15.35 13.02 19.38
N GLY A 10 -14.81 13.21 20.58
CA GLY A 10 -13.61 13.99 20.86
C GLY A 10 -13.59 15.37 20.19
N ALA A 11 -12.46 15.69 19.55
CA ALA A 11 -12.21 17.01 18.96
C ALA A 11 -13.24 17.44 17.90
N ALA A 12 -13.87 16.50 17.19
CA ALA A 12 -14.91 16.81 16.21
C ALA A 12 -16.21 17.25 16.88
N LYS A 13 -16.56 16.59 18.00
CA LYS A 13 -17.71 16.94 18.82
C LYS A 13 -17.49 18.29 19.50
N ASP A 14 -16.34 18.47 20.15
CA ASP A 14 -15.99 19.72 20.84
C ASP A 14 -16.01 20.91 19.89
N TRP A 15 -15.42 20.76 18.70
CA TRP A 15 -15.47 21.79 17.66
C TRP A 15 -16.89 22.18 17.29
N LEU A 16 -17.80 21.21 17.12
CA LEU A 16 -19.17 21.49 16.73
C LEU A 16 -19.94 22.27 17.82
N TYR A 17 -19.72 21.94 19.10
CA TYR A 17 -20.34 22.65 20.22
C TYR A 17 -19.81 24.08 20.43
N LEU A 18 -18.57 24.36 19.99
CA LEU A 18 -17.98 25.70 20.01
C LEU A 18 -18.46 26.61 18.86
N GLN A 19 -19.32 26.13 17.96
CA GLN A 19 -19.79 26.84 16.77
C GLN A 19 -21.32 27.00 16.75
N PRO A 20 -21.99 27.40 17.85
CA PRO A 20 -23.46 27.30 17.97
C PRO A 20 -24.24 28.19 16.99
N GLU A 21 -23.63 29.25 16.46
CA GLU A 21 -24.31 30.25 15.61
C GLU A 21 -23.91 30.18 14.12
N LEU A 22 -22.94 29.32 13.76
CA LEU A 22 -22.31 29.36 12.43
C LEU A 22 -23.10 28.61 11.35
N PHE A 23 -24.08 27.80 11.71
CA PHE A 23 -24.73 26.87 10.79
C PHE A 23 -26.23 27.11 10.68
N ASN A 24 -26.61 27.92 9.70
CA ASN A 24 -28.01 28.21 9.39
C ASN A 24 -28.70 27.06 8.63
N THR A 25 -27.92 26.21 7.95
CA THR A 25 -28.42 25.04 7.24
C THR A 25 -27.55 23.80 7.47
N TRP A 26 -28.10 22.61 7.21
CA TRP A 26 -27.31 21.37 7.21
C TRP A 26 -26.19 21.40 6.17
N GLY A 27 -26.43 22.08 5.03
CA GLY A 27 -25.43 22.23 3.97
C GLY A 27 -24.19 22.97 4.46
N ASP A 28 -24.37 24.10 5.14
CA ASP A 28 -23.28 24.93 5.66
C ASP A 28 -22.46 24.19 6.73
N MET A 29 -23.15 23.49 7.63
CA MET A 29 -22.51 22.66 8.65
C MET A 29 -21.69 21.53 8.03
N LYS A 30 -22.29 20.80 7.08
CA LYS A 30 -21.60 19.71 6.37
C LYS A 30 -20.37 20.23 5.63
N HIS A 31 -20.51 21.33 4.90
CA HIS A 31 -19.41 21.94 4.14
C HIS A 31 -18.26 22.34 5.07
N THR A 32 -18.55 23.09 6.13
CA THR A 32 -17.53 23.59 7.06
C THR A 32 -16.87 22.45 7.84
N PHE A 33 -17.65 21.44 8.24
CA PHE A 33 -17.11 20.24 8.88
C PHE A 33 -16.12 19.50 7.96
N LEU A 34 -16.50 19.29 6.68
CA LEU A 34 -15.63 18.63 5.71
C LEU A 34 -14.37 19.45 5.44
N GLU A 35 -14.48 20.77 5.26
CA GLU A 35 -13.30 21.63 5.09
C GLU A 35 -12.35 21.57 6.30
N LYS A 36 -12.88 21.51 7.53
CA LYS A 36 -12.06 21.46 8.75
C LYS A 36 -11.36 20.13 8.96
N PHE A 37 -12.06 19.00 8.80
CA PHE A 37 -11.56 17.67 9.17
C PHE A 37 -11.07 16.84 7.98
N PHE A 38 -11.55 17.15 6.78
CA PHE A 38 -11.24 16.46 5.53
C PHE A 38 -10.93 17.46 4.40
N PRO A 39 -9.95 18.36 4.60
CA PRO A 39 -9.67 19.42 3.64
C PRO A 39 -9.31 18.86 2.26
N ALA A 40 -9.56 19.65 1.21
CA ALA A 40 -9.24 19.27 -0.17
C ALA A 40 -7.76 18.90 -0.35
N SER A 41 -6.85 19.55 0.38
CA SER A 41 -5.41 19.26 0.39
C SER A 41 -5.10 17.86 0.93
N ARG A 42 -5.76 17.44 2.02
CA ARG A 42 -5.64 16.09 2.58
C ARG A 42 -6.17 15.06 1.60
N THR A 43 -7.33 15.32 1.00
CA THR A 43 -7.91 14.46 -0.03
C THR A 43 -6.97 14.33 -1.23
N ALA A 44 -6.34 15.43 -1.67
CA ALA A 44 -5.37 15.42 -2.75
C ALA A 44 -4.09 14.63 -2.44
N SER A 45 -3.57 14.73 -1.21
CA SER A 45 -2.43 13.92 -0.76
C SER A 45 -2.74 12.43 -0.79
N ILE A 46 -3.87 12.04 -0.19
CA ILE A 46 -4.30 10.64 -0.14
C ILE A 46 -4.51 10.09 -1.56
N ARG A 47 -5.14 10.87 -2.46
CA ARG A 47 -5.23 10.50 -3.87
C ARG A 47 -3.86 10.26 -4.50
N LYS A 48 -2.91 11.19 -4.30
CA LYS A 48 -1.55 11.06 -4.85
C LYS A 48 -0.85 9.81 -4.33
N GLU A 49 -1.02 9.49 -3.05
CA GLU A 49 -0.46 8.29 -2.44
C GLU A 49 -1.09 7.01 -3.00
N ILE A 50 -2.42 6.96 -3.15
CA ILE A 50 -3.12 5.81 -3.75
C ILE A 50 -2.70 5.63 -5.22
N CYS A 51 -2.62 6.71 -6.00
CA CYS A 51 -2.20 6.65 -7.40
C CYS A 51 -0.72 6.25 -7.57
N GLY A 52 0.12 6.57 -6.57
CA GLY A 52 1.56 6.34 -6.60
C GLY A 52 2.00 5.09 -5.85
N ILE A 53 1.07 4.35 -5.23
CA ILE A 53 1.40 3.20 -4.40
C ILE A 53 2.05 2.09 -5.24
N ARG A 54 3.12 1.51 -4.71
CA ARG A 54 3.85 0.40 -5.33
C ARG A 54 4.20 -0.63 -4.28
N GLN A 55 4.32 -1.87 -4.70
CA GLN A 55 4.84 -2.94 -3.84
C GLN A 55 6.30 -2.64 -3.52
N HIS A 56 6.66 -2.68 -2.24
CA HIS A 56 8.03 -2.50 -1.79
C HIS A 56 8.86 -3.78 -2.02
N ILE A 57 10.18 -3.64 -2.07
CA ILE A 57 11.08 -4.78 -2.22
C ILE A 57 10.98 -5.62 -0.93
N GLY A 58 10.64 -6.90 -1.08
CA GLY A 58 10.45 -7.83 0.06
C GLY A 58 9.09 -7.74 0.75
N GLU A 59 8.20 -6.84 0.32
CA GLU A 59 6.82 -6.78 0.80
C GLU A 59 6.00 -7.87 0.09
N THR A 60 5.28 -8.68 0.86
CA THR A 60 4.37 -9.68 0.31
C THR A 60 3.15 -9.01 -0.35
N LEU A 61 2.49 -9.73 -1.27
CA LEU A 61 1.28 -9.21 -1.90
C LEU A 61 0.17 -8.93 -0.87
N HIS A 62 0.11 -9.73 0.21
CA HIS A 62 -0.84 -9.55 1.31
C HIS A 62 -0.59 -8.24 2.07
N GLU A 63 0.66 -7.97 2.48
CA GLU A 63 1.03 -6.74 3.18
C GLU A 63 0.77 -5.49 2.31
N TYR A 64 1.09 -5.57 1.01
CA TYR A 64 0.76 -4.53 0.04
C TYR A 64 -0.75 -4.28 -0.01
N TRP A 65 -1.56 -5.33 -0.10
CA TRP A 65 -3.01 -5.24 -0.15
C TRP A 65 -3.61 -4.63 1.11
N GLU A 66 -3.13 -5.02 2.30
CA GLU A 66 -3.54 -4.42 3.57
C GLU A 66 -3.20 -2.93 3.61
N ARG A 67 -1.99 -2.54 3.20
CA ARG A 67 -1.58 -1.14 3.14
C ARG A 67 -2.43 -0.34 2.16
N PHE A 68 -2.69 -0.87 0.98
CA PHE A 68 -3.58 -0.27 -0.01
C PHE A 68 -4.99 -0.04 0.56
N ASN A 69 -5.60 -1.07 1.17
CA ASN A 69 -6.93 -0.95 1.76
C ASN A 69 -6.98 0.06 2.91
N LYS A 70 -5.94 0.10 3.74
CA LYS A 70 -5.83 1.08 4.83
C LYS A 70 -5.75 2.51 4.29
N LEU A 71 -5.00 2.74 3.20
CA LEU A 71 -4.98 4.04 2.53
C LEU A 71 -6.35 4.41 1.97
N CYS A 72 -7.02 3.49 1.28
CA CYS A 72 -8.37 3.71 0.73
C CYS A 72 -9.40 4.03 1.83
N ALA A 73 -9.35 3.33 2.96
CA ALA A 73 -10.24 3.56 4.11
C ALA A 73 -10.05 4.93 4.78
N THR A 74 -8.88 5.55 4.62
CA THR A 74 -8.56 6.86 5.22
C THR A 74 -9.32 8.01 4.53
N CYS A 75 -9.85 7.79 3.32
CA CYS A 75 -10.64 8.80 2.62
C CYS A 75 -11.78 8.15 1.80
N PRO A 76 -12.95 7.87 2.39
CA PRO A 76 -14.06 7.25 1.66
C PRO A 76 -14.63 8.12 0.52
N HIS A 77 -14.29 9.41 0.47
CA HIS A 77 -14.66 10.35 -0.59
C HIS A 77 -13.47 10.72 -1.50
N HIS A 78 -12.50 9.82 -1.66
CA HIS A 78 -11.28 10.08 -2.44
C HIS A 78 -11.55 10.34 -3.94
N GLN A 79 -12.75 10.04 -4.47
CA GLN A 79 -13.14 10.27 -5.89
C GLN A 79 -12.17 9.63 -6.90
N ILE A 80 -11.56 8.51 -6.52
CA ILE A 80 -10.64 7.78 -7.39
C ILE A 80 -11.49 6.83 -8.22
N SER A 81 -11.26 6.83 -9.54
CA SER A 81 -11.98 5.93 -10.43
C SER A 81 -11.65 4.47 -10.12
N GLU A 82 -12.65 3.61 -10.19
CA GLU A 82 -12.49 2.16 -10.02
C GLU A 82 -11.42 1.58 -10.96
N GLN A 83 -11.30 2.14 -12.17
CA GLN A 83 -10.29 1.76 -13.15
C GLN A 83 -8.86 1.96 -12.65
N LEU A 84 -8.58 3.03 -11.89
CA LEU A 84 -7.24 3.31 -11.37
C LEU A 84 -6.89 2.37 -10.20
N LEU A 85 -7.88 2.01 -9.37
CA LEU A 85 -7.70 1.01 -8.32
C LEU A 85 -7.37 -0.36 -8.93
N ILE A 86 -8.11 -0.77 -9.97
CA ILE A 86 -7.86 -2.02 -10.70
C ILE A 86 -6.46 -2.02 -11.34
N TYR A 87 -6.03 -0.89 -11.92
CA TYR A 87 -4.68 -0.77 -12.50
C TYR A 87 -3.58 -1.01 -11.46
N ASN A 88 -3.70 -0.39 -10.28
CA ASN A 88 -2.68 -0.52 -9.22
C ASN A 88 -2.57 -1.97 -8.70
N ILE A 89 -3.68 -2.69 -8.61
CA ILE A 89 -3.70 -4.11 -8.22
C ILE A 89 -3.04 -4.98 -9.31
N LYS A 90 -3.40 -4.76 -10.58
CA LYS A 90 -2.80 -5.50 -11.70
C LYS A 90 -1.30 -5.25 -11.82
N ALA A 91 -0.86 -4.02 -11.54
CA ALA A 91 0.55 -3.66 -11.55
C ALA A 91 1.34 -4.37 -10.42
N SER A 92 0.78 -4.47 -9.21
CA SER A 92 1.39 -5.24 -8.11
C SER A 92 1.47 -6.73 -8.43
N ASP A 93 0.42 -7.33 -8.99
CA ASP A 93 0.42 -8.75 -9.36
C ASP A 93 1.51 -9.06 -10.40
N LEU A 94 1.63 -8.22 -11.43
CA LEU A 94 2.67 -8.36 -12.45
C LEU A 94 4.08 -8.21 -11.85
N GLN A 95 4.25 -7.30 -10.90
CA GLN A 95 5.54 -7.10 -10.24
C GLN A 95 5.92 -8.30 -9.36
N TYR A 96 4.96 -8.88 -8.63
CA TYR A 96 5.15 -10.11 -7.87
C TYR A 96 5.53 -11.29 -8.78
N VAL A 97 4.81 -11.49 -9.90
CA VAL A 97 5.13 -12.56 -10.87
C VAL A 97 6.54 -12.38 -11.45
N ARG A 98 6.98 -11.15 -11.74
CA ARG A 98 8.36 -10.90 -12.17
C ARG A 98 9.39 -11.27 -11.10
N GLN A 99 9.13 -10.94 -9.83
CA GLN A 99 10.02 -11.32 -8.73
C GLN A 99 10.13 -12.85 -8.60
N LEU A 100 9.03 -13.58 -8.73
CA LEU A 100 9.05 -15.04 -8.74
C LEU A 100 9.85 -15.60 -9.93
N ALA A 101 9.69 -15.03 -11.13
CA ALA A 101 10.46 -15.44 -12.31
C ALA A 101 11.97 -15.20 -12.13
N VAL A 102 12.36 -14.08 -11.50
CA VAL A 102 13.77 -13.80 -11.16
C VAL A 102 14.28 -14.72 -10.06
N GLY A 103 13.46 -15.04 -9.05
CA GLY A 103 13.79 -16.00 -7.99
C GLY A 103 13.94 -17.43 -8.49
N GLN A 104 13.25 -17.81 -9.57
CA GLN A 104 13.44 -19.08 -10.28
C GLN A 104 14.69 -19.08 -11.18
N GLN A 105 15.18 -17.90 -11.59
CA GLN A 105 16.43 -17.71 -12.33
C GLN A 105 17.64 -17.56 -11.39
N GLN A 106 17.73 -18.35 -10.31
CA GLN A 106 19.07 -18.68 -9.82
C GLN A 106 19.84 -19.17 -11.06
N PRO A 107 21.07 -18.67 -11.35
CA PRO A 107 21.88 -19.33 -12.33
C PRO A 107 22.02 -20.76 -11.81
N THR A 108 21.35 -21.71 -12.46
CA THR A 108 21.83 -23.08 -12.50
C THR A 108 23.29 -22.89 -12.85
N MET A 109 24.17 -23.06 -11.86
CA MET A 109 25.60 -22.91 -12.08
C MET A 109 25.86 -23.74 -13.32
N ALA A 110 26.17 -23.08 -14.43
CA ALA A 110 26.35 -23.77 -15.68
C ALA A 110 27.51 -24.70 -15.40
N ALA A 111 27.20 -25.98 -15.18
CA ALA A 111 28.19 -26.99 -14.99
C ALA A 111 28.99 -26.95 -16.28
N LYS A 112 30.18 -26.36 -16.22
CA LYS A 112 31.15 -26.47 -17.30
C LYS A 112 31.46 -27.95 -17.33
N ILE A 113 30.84 -28.66 -18.26
CA ILE A 113 31.24 -30.02 -18.60
C ILE A 113 32.66 -29.86 -19.15
N CYS A 114 33.65 -30.11 -18.29
CA CYS A 114 35.01 -30.36 -18.74
C CYS A 114 34.92 -31.67 -19.55
N GLY A 115 35.10 -31.59 -20.86
CA GLY A 115 34.92 -32.71 -21.79
C GLY A 115 35.94 -33.84 -21.65
N ILE A 116 36.51 -34.05 -20.46
CA ILE A 116 37.58 -35.03 -20.22
C ILE A 116 37.34 -35.87 -18.93
N CYS A 117 36.43 -35.50 -18.02
CA CYS A 117 36.26 -36.26 -16.77
C CYS A 117 34.78 -36.53 -16.41
N THR A 118 34.34 -37.77 -16.61
CA THR A 118 33.16 -38.35 -15.93
C THR A 118 33.59 -38.96 -14.61
N SER A 119 33.48 -38.22 -13.51
CA SER A 119 33.50 -38.81 -12.17
C SER A 119 32.71 -37.94 -11.20
N ILE A 120 31.73 -38.59 -10.57
CA ILE A 120 30.94 -38.12 -9.44
C ILE A 120 31.71 -38.52 -8.16
N GLU A 121 31.56 -37.74 -7.08
CA GLU A 121 32.08 -37.93 -5.69
C GLU A 121 33.53 -37.46 -5.46
N HIS A 122 33.97 -36.91 -4.32
CA HIS A 122 33.41 -36.32 -3.08
C HIS A 122 34.57 -35.51 -2.43
N PRO A 123 34.34 -34.57 -1.49
CA PRO A 123 35.40 -33.78 -0.89
C PRO A 123 36.17 -34.66 0.11
N THR A 124 37.41 -35.02 -0.23
CA THR A 124 38.29 -35.77 0.68
C THR A 124 39.57 -34.99 0.89
N ASP A 125 39.60 -34.40 2.07
CA ASP A 125 40.73 -34.29 3.00
C ASP A 125 41.80 -33.20 2.76
N ILE A 126 41.85 -32.35 3.78
CA ILE A 126 42.88 -31.34 4.01
C ILE A 126 43.98 -32.06 4.79
N SER A 127 45.06 -32.45 4.11
CA SER A 127 46.27 -32.88 4.81
C SER A 127 47.09 -31.65 5.25
N PRO A 128 47.52 -31.55 6.53
CA PRO A 128 48.37 -30.47 6.98
C PRO A 128 49.80 -30.69 6.47
N THR A 129 50.42 -29.60 6.01
CA THR A 129 51.85 -29.59 5.64
C THR A 129 52.69 -29.43 6.92
N LEU A 130 53.66 -30.35 7.08
CA LEU A 130 54.83 -30.37 7.97
C LEU A 130 54.93 -29.34 9.10
#